data_AF-A0A087YAP8-F1
#
_entry.id   AF-A0A087YAP8-F1
#
_cell.length_a   1.000
_cell.length_b   1.000
_cell.length_c   1.000
_cell.angle_alpha   90.00
_cell.angle_beta   90.00
_cell.angle_gamma   90.00
#
_symmetry.space_group_name_H-M   'P 1'
#
loop_
_entity.id
_entity.type
_entity.pdbx_description
1 polymer ?
#
loop_
_entity_poly.entity_id
_entity_poly.type
_entity_poly.pdbx_seq_one_letter_code
_entity_poly.pdbx_strand_id
1 'polypeptide(L)'
;MAFTLWLLLCFCGVTLAQEVLPHMFYQTEGATGAGTCFADMSKFLKEVGAIKEKQEAMETRQKETENQVLELKKKEASNIVFSATTDGSESFGPFSTATTIVYSRVIINVGNAYNQHTGIFAAPVPGIYYFTFFYHAVGSQIVNLVLWKNNEQVVTAYDHKTSADGADNGGNAAFLQLQQGDQVYMRMGANSHVWQNARTTTFSGVLLRPL
;
A
#
# COMPACT_ATOMS: atom_id res chain seq x y z
N MET A 1 10.77 -31.36 36.38
CA MET A 1 10.17 -30.40 37.32
C MET A 1 8.80 -30.00 36.75
N ALA A 2 7.77 -30.85 36.77
CA ALA A 2 6.94 -31.25 37.91
C ALA A 2 6.34 -30.04 38.67
N PHE A 3 5.17 -29.59 38.23
CA PHE A 3 4.19 -28.94 39.10
C PHE A 3 2.86 -29.68 38.93
N THR A 4 2.48 -30.34 40.01
CA THR A 4 1.35 -31.23 40.18
C THR A 4 0.22 -30.52 40.93
N LEU A 5 -1.01 -30.94 40.62
CA LEU A 5 -2.11 -31.25 41.55
C LEU A 5 -3.24 -30.20 41.77
N TRP A 6 -4.45 -30.76 41.90
CA TRP A 6 -5.79 -30.24 42.24
C TRP A 6 -6.62 -29.71 41.05
N LEU A 7 -7.79 -30.24 40.66
CA LEU A 7 -8.79 -31.06 41.34
C LEU A 7 -9.31 -32.21 40.46
N LEU A 8 -9.22 -33.44 40.98
CA LEU A 8 -10.12 -34.56 40.71
C LEU A 8 -11.12 -34.58 41.87
N LEU A 9 -12.42 -34.66 41.58
CA LEU A 9 -13.47 -35.36 42.34
C LEU A 9 -14.86 -34.81 41.95
N CYS A 10 -15.59 -35.58 41.13
CA CYS A 10 -17.04 -35.83 41.22
C CYS A 10 -17.51 -36.59 39.95
N PHE A 11 -17.00 -37.80 39.76
CA PHE A 11 -17.67 -38.83 38.97
C PHE A 11 -17.76 -40.08 39.85
N CYS A 12 -18.86 -40.19 40.56
CA CYS A 12 -19.33 -41.40 41.26
C CYS A 12 -20.86 -41.33 41.14
N GLY A 13 -21.57 -42.24 40.53
CA GLY A 13 -21.23 -43.43 39.77
C GLY A 13 -22.55 -43.98 39.27
N VAL A 14 -22.59 -44.52 38.06
CA VAL A 14 -23.68 -45.40 37.65
C VAL A 14 -23.07 -46.51 36.82
N THR A 15 -22.88 -47.66 37.43
CA THR A 15 -22.96 -48.95 36.73
C THR A 15 -23.11 -50.10 37.73
N LEU A 16 -24.04 -50.99 37.37
CA LEU A 16 -24.26 -52.36 37.85
C LEU A 16 -25.01 -52.55 39.18
N ALA A 17 -26.32 -52.75 39.07
CA ALA A 17 -26.97 -53.93 39.65
C ALA A 17 -28.27 -54.23 38.88
N GLN A 18 -28.37 -55.46 38.40
CA GLN A 18 -29.52 -56.03 37.70
C GLN A 18 -30.46 -56.73 38.71
N GLU A 19 -31.75 -56.76 38.35
CA GLU A 19 -32.85 -57.59 38.86
C GLU A 19 -33.46 -57.24 40.23
N VAL A 20 -34.71 -56.74 40.22
CA VAL A 20 -35.96 -57.46 40.58
C VAL A 20 -37.14 -56.45 40.51
N LEU A 21 -38.15 -56.72 39.68
CA LEU A 21 -39.50 -56.12 39.69
C LEU A 21 -40.44 -56.99 40.58
N PRO A 22 -41.72 -56.64 40.85
CA PRO A 22 -42.44 -55.34 40.82
C PRO A 22 -43.32 -55.09 42.07
N HIS A 23 -43.77 -53.86 42.31
CA HIS A 23 -45.16 -53.66 42.79
C HIS A 23 -45.68 -52.24 42.50
N MET A 24 -46.88 -52.20 41.93
CA MET A 24 -47.65 -51.00 41.60
C MET A 24 -47.98 -50.16 42.84
N PHE A 25 -48.09 -48.83 42.68
CA PHE A 25 -49.36 -48.10 42.84
C PHE A 25 -49.21 -46.64 42.37
N TYR A 26 -50.20 -46.18 41.61
CA TYR A 26 -50.39 -44.82 41.14
C TYR A 26 -50.60 -43.84 42.30
N GLN A 27 -50.03 -42.63 42.23
CA GLN A 27 -50.86 -41.41 42.10
C GLN A 27 -50.04 -40.17 41.74
N THR A 28 -50.59 -39.47 40.75
CA THR A 28 -50.28 -38.13 40.26
C THR A 28 -50.68 -37.05 41.25
N GLU A 29 -49.80 -36.06 41.48
CA GLU A 29 -50.18 -34.70 41.89
C GLU A 29 -49.06 -33.70 41.48
N GLY A 30 -49.42 -32.59 40.82
CA GLY A 30 -48.53 -31.44 40.62
C GLY A 30 -48.09 -31.07 39.19
N ALA A 31 -48.86 -31.34 38.14
CA ALA A 31 -48.57 -30.90 36.78
C ALA A 31 -49.07 -29.47 36.50
N THR A 32 -48.40 -28.44 37.02
CA THR A 32 -48.55 -27.05 36.52
C THR A 32 -47.23 -26.28 36.36
N GLY A 33 -46.07 -26.85 36.74
CA GLY A 33 -44.75 -26.22 36.55
C GLY A 33 -43.77 -26.95 35.60
N ALA A 34 -44.04 -28.22 35.27
CA ALA A 34 -43.11 -29.03 34.47
C ALA A 34 -43.27 -28.82 32.95
N GLY A 35 -44.49 -28.50 32.48
CA GLY A 35 -44.76 -28.25 31.06
C GLY A 35 -44.17 -26.93 30.55
N THR A 36 -44.02 -25.92 31.41
CA THR A 36 -43.45 -24.61 31.08
C THR A 36 -41.92 -24.69 30.97
N CYS A 37 -41.25 -25.36 31.91
CA CYS A 37 -39.80 -25.53 31.92
C CYS A 37 -39.26 -26.30 30.68
N PHE A 38 -40.00 -27.31 30.21
CA PHE A 38 -39.59 -28.09 29.04
C PHE A 38 -39.81 -27.31 27.73
N ALA A 39 -40.88 -26.53 27.64
CA ALA A 39 -41.13 -25.63 26.52
C ALA A 39 -40.08 -24.51 26.43
N ASP A 40 -39.68 -23.94 27.57
CA ASP A 40 -38.63 -22.91 27.66
C ASP A 40 -37.26 -23.45 27.22
N MET A 41 -36.90 -24.68 27.62
CA MET A 41 -35.67 -25.33 27.19
C MET A 41 -35.64 -25.60 25.68
N SER A 42 -36.75 -26.07 25.11
CA SER A 42 -36.88 -26.30 23.66
C SER A 42 -36.72 -25.00 22.86
N LYS A 43 -37.33 -23.92 23.35
CA LYS A 43 -37.18 -22.58 22.77
C LYS A 43 -35.73 -22.10 22.84
N PHE A 44 -35.07 -22.28 23.98
CA PHE A 44 -33.66 -21.92 24.17
C PHE A 44 -32.71 -22.68 23.23
N LEU A 45 -32.87 -23.99 23.09
CA LEU A 45 -32.06 -24.80 22.17
C LEU A 45 -32.20 -24.33 20.71
N LYS A 46 -33.41 -23.94 20.31
CA LYS A 46 -33.67 -23.37 18.97
C LYS A 46 -32.98 -22.02 18.79
N GLU A 47 -32.98 -21.16 19.81
CA GLU A 47 -32.27 -19.87 19.79
C GLU A 47 -30.75 -20.05 19.74
N VAL A 48 -30.18 -20.98 20.52
CA VAL A 48 -28.75 -21.29 20.49
C VAL A 48 -28.32 -21.84 19.13
N GLY A 49 -29.13 -22.71 18.52
CA GLY A 49 -28.90 -23.20 17.16
C GLY A 49 -28.85 -22.06 16.14
N ALA A 50 -29.84 -21.15 16.18
CA ALA A 50 -29.87 -19.98 15.32
C ALA A 50 -28.71 -19.01 15.57
N ILE A 51 -28.24 -18.85 16.80
CA ILE A 51 -27.06 -18.04 17.14
C ILE A 51 -25.80 -18.68 16.55
N LYS A 52 -25.64 -20.00 16.66
CA LYS A 52 -24.49 -20.70 16.08
C LYS A 52 -24.43 -20.54 14.56
N GLU A 53 -25.55 -20.71 13.87
CA GLU A 53 -25.63 -20.48 12.42
C GLU A 53 -25.30 -19.03 12.04
N LYS A 54 -25.83 -18.05 12.80
CA LYS A 54 -25.49 -16.63 12.60
C LYS A 54 -24.01 -16.34 12.87
N GLN A 55 -23.39 -17.01 13.83
CA GLN A 55 -21.97 -16.87 14.15
C GLN A 55 -21.11 -17.38 12.99
N GLU A 56 -21.39 -18.58 12.49
CA GLU A 56 -20.67 -19.15 11.34
C GLU A 56 -20.81 -18.27 10.08
N ALA A 57 -22.01 -17.72 9.84
CA ALA A 57 -22.25 -16.76 8.77
C ALA A 57 -21.48 -15.44 8.97
N MET A 58 -21.41 -14.94 10.20
CA MET A 58 -20.67 -13.72 10.54
C MET A 58 -19.16 -13.90 10.35
N GLU A 59 -18.59 -15.02 10.78
CA GLU A 59 -17.17 -15.35 10.59
C GLU A 59 -16.80 -15.45 9.11
N THR A 60 -17.69 -16.01 8.29
CA THR A 60 -17.51 -16.09 6.84
C THR A 60 -17.46 -14.69 6.22
N ARG A 61 -18.40 -13.82 6.57
CA ARG A 61 -18.44 -12.42 6.11
C ARG A 61 -17.24 -11.61 6.58
N GLN A 62 -16.75 -11.89 7.79
CA GLN A 62 -15.56 -11.24 8.33
C GLN A 62 -14.33 -11.57 7.48
N LYS A 63 -14.09 -12.87 7.20
CA LYS A 63 -13.00 -13.31 6.32
C LYS A 63 -13.10 -12.71 4.93
N GLU A 64 -14.30 -12.66 4.36
CA GLU A 64 -14.52 -12.06 3.06
C GLU A 64 -14.22 -10.55 3.06
N THR A 65 -14.67 -9.83 4.09
CA THR A 65 -14.38 -8.40 4.26
C THR A 65 -12.87 -8.15 4.43
N GLU A 66 -12.17 -8.97 5.21
CA GLU A 66 -10.73 -8.87 5.39
C GLU A 66 -9.96 -9.07 4.08
N ASN A 67 -10.36 -10.04 3.27
CA ASN A 67 -9.79 -10.27 1.95
C ASN A 67 -10.04 -9.08 1.02
N GLN A 68 -11.26 -8.52 1.01
CA GLN A 68 -11.58 -7.33 0.23
C GLN A 68 -10.74 -6.12 0.66
N VAL A 69 -10.57 -5.90 1.96
CA VAL A 69 -9.71 -4.83 2.48
C VAL A 69 -8.25 -5.04 2.08
N LEU A 70 -7.75 -6.28 2.10
CA LEU A 70 -6.38 -6.59 1.68
C LEU A 70 -6.16 -6.25 0.20
N GLU A 71 -7.11 -6.63 -0.68
CA GLU A 71 -7.02 -6.33 -2.11
C GLU A 71 -7.14 -4.82 -2.38
N LEU A 72 -7.99 -4.10 -1.63
CA LEU A 72 -8.06 -2.64 -1.71
C LEU A 72 -6.75 -1.98 -1.29
N LYS A 73 -6.12 -2.44 -0.20
CA LYS A 73 -4.82 -1.92 0.25
C LYS A 73 -3.71 -2.18 -0.77
N LYS A 74 -3.68 -3.36 -1.39
CA LYS A 74 -2.74 -3.66 -2.49
C LYS A 74 -2.96 -2.73 -3.68
N LYS A 75 -4.21 -2.51 -4.06
CA LYS A 75 -4.57 -1.61 -5.15
C LYS A 75 -4.14 -0.18 -4.85
N GLU A 76 -4.36 0.31 -3.63
CA GLU A 76 -3.91 1.63 -3.20
C GLU A 76 -2.38 1.75 -3.23
N ALA A 77 -1.66 0.74 -2.74
CA ALA A 77 -0.20 0.69 -2.78
C ALA A 77 0.38 0.63 -4.20
N SER A 78 -0.43 0.22 -5.20
CA SER A 78 -0.04 0.20 -6.62
C SER A 78 -0.33 1.50 -7.37
N ASN A 79 -0.94 2.50 -6.72
CA ASN A 79 -1.15 3.82 -7.30
C ASN A 79 0.03 4.73 -6.98
N ILE A 80 1.07 4.68 -7.81
CA ILE A 80 2.26 5.53 -7.63
C ILE A 80 2.37 6.44 -8.82
N VAL A 81 2.24 7.75 -8.57
CA VAL A 81 2.42 8.78 -9.59
C VAL A 81 2.97 10.04 -8.95
N PHE A 82 3.95 10.65 -9.60
CA PHE A 82 4.39 11.99 -9.24
C PHE A 82 4.58 12.86 -10.48
N SER A 83 4.40 14.15 -10.28
CA SER A 83 4.82 15.18 -11.21
C SER A 83 5.26 16.39 -10.41
N ALA A 84 6.43 16.92 -10.72
CA ALA A 84 7.01 18.05 -10.02
C ALA A 84 7.71 18.98 -11.02
N THR A 85 7.84 20.24 -10.60
CA THR A 85 8.53 21.29 -11.34
C THR A 85 9.50 22.03 -10.42
N THR A 86 10.48 22.70 -11.01
CA THR A 86 11.33 23.65 -10.29
C THR A 86 10.51 24.87 -9.83
N ASP A 87 10.99 25.58 -8.81
CA ASP A 87 10.31 26.74 -8.24
C ASP A 87 11.25 27.94 -8.03
N GLY A 88 12.20 28.11 -8.95
CA GLY A 88 13.17 29.21 -8.93
C GLY A 88 12.72 30.39 -9.80
N SER A 89 13.25 31.58 -9.50
CA SER A 89 13.04 32.79 -10.31
C SER A 89 14.03 32.95 -11.46
N GLU A 90 15.15 32.23 -11.42
CA GLU A 90 16.27 32.34 -12.36
C GLU A 90 16.61 30.99 -13.00
N SER A 91 17.75 30.92 -13.70
CA SER A 91 18.29 29.66 -14.20
C SER A 91 18.88 28.83 -13.08
N PHE A 92 18.68 27.51 -13.14
CA PHE A 92 19.42 26.56 -12.32
C PHE A 92 20.76 26.34 -13.00
N GLY A 93 21.85 26.80 -12.38
CA GLY A 93 23.17 26.79 -12.99
C GLY A 93 23.40 27.95 -13.98
N PRO A 94 24.53 27.95 -14.70
CA PRO A 94 25.52 26.88 -14.74
C PRO A 94 26.32 26.74 -13.45
N PHE A 95 26.57 25.48 -13.05
CA PHE A 95 27.44 25.14 -11.92
C PHE A 95 28.72 24.47 -12.42
N SER A 96 29.84 24.63 -11.72
CA SER A 96 31.12 24.02 -12.10
C SER A 96 31.14 22.49 -11.96
N THR A 97 30.15 21.90 -11.29
CA THR A 97 30.03 20.45 -11.06
C THR A 97 28.63 19.96 -11.43
N ALA A 98 28.54 18.70 -11.85
CA ALA A 98 27.25 18.07 -12.09
C ALA A 98 26.40 18.05 -10.81
N THR A 99 25.14 18.46 -10.91
CA THR A 99 24.27 18.74 -9.77
C THR A 99 22.93 18.03 -9.93
N THR A 100 22.43 17.41 -8.88
CA THR A 100 21.08 16.82 -8.87
C THR A 100 20.04 17.94 -8.84
N ILE A 101 19.06 17.87 -9.73
CA ILE A 101 17.98 18.86 -9.78
C ILE A 101 16.93 18.50 -8.73
N VAL A 102 16.59 19.46 -7.87
CA VAL A 102 15.46 19.36 -6.94
C VAL A 102 14.24 20.05 -7.54
N TYR A 103 13.26 19.28 -8.00
CA TYR A 103 11.95 19.80 -8.43
C TYR A 103 11.09 19.98 -7.18
N SER A 104 11.26 21.13 -6.52
CA SER A 104 10.69 21.40 -5.20
C SER A 104 9.18 21.65 -5.19
N ARG A 105 8.58 21.99 -6.34
CA ARG A 105 7.15 22.23 -6.44
C ARG A 105 6.43 21.01 -6.97
N VAL A 106 5.79 20.29 -6.06
CA VAL A 106 4.98 19.10 -6.37
C VAL A 106 3.64 19.51 -6.98
N ILE A 107 3.30 18.90 -8.12
CA ILE A 107 1.98 18.96 -8.74
C ILE A 107 1.11 17.82 -8.21
N ILE A 108 1.66 16.60 -8.18
CA ILE A 108 1.05 15.40 -7.61
C ILE A 108 2.13 14.47 -7.07
N ASN A 109 1.84 13.69 -6.02
CA ASN A 109 2.75 12.69 -5.44
C ASN A 109 1.98 11.57 -4.73
N VAL A 110 1.14 10.84 -5.46
CA VAL A 110 0.41 9.68 -4.91
C VAL A 110 1.40 8.55 -4.65
N GLY A 111 1.26 7.90 -3.49
CA GLY A 111 2.21 6.90 -3.02
C GLY A 111 3.45 7.49 -2.35
N ASN A 112 3.61 8.82 -2.32
CA ASN A 112 4.68 9.55 -1.64
C ASN A 112 6.11 9.04 -1.98
N ALA A 113 6.30 8.56 -3.20
CA ALA A 113 7.55 7.95 -3.66
C ALA A 113 8.59 9.00 -4.11
N TYR A 114 8.15 10.22 -4.43
CA TYR A 114 9.05 11.33 -4.77
C TYR A 114 9.32 12.23 -3.56
N ASN A 115 10.59 12.58 -3.34
CA ASN A 115 11.01 13.48 -2.26
C ASN A 115 11.39 14.87 -2.82
N GLN A 116 10.52 15.84 -2.58
CA GLN A 116 10.66 17.23 -3.05
C GLN A 116 11.86 18.00 -2.48
N HIS A 117 12.51 17.49 -1.44
CA HIS A 117 13.69 18.12 -0.83
C HIS A 117 15.00 17.58 -1.42
N THR A 118 14.96 16.41 -2.08
CA THR A 118 16.15 15.75 -2.65
C THR A 118 16.10 15.64 -4.17
N GLY A 119 14.91 15.73 -4.79
CA GLY A 119 14.73 15.48 -6.22
C GLY A 119 14.71 13.99 -6.58
N ILE A 120 14.63 13.11 -5.59
CA ILE A 120 14.78 11.66 -5.77
C ILE A 120 13.42 10.98 -5.67
N PHE A 121 13.11 10.15 -6.67
CA PHE A 121 12.07 9.14 -6.59
C PHE A 121 12.68 7.83 -6.08
N ALA A 122 12.06 7.19 -5.09
CA ALA A 122 12.44 5.86 -4.61
C ALA A 122 11.28 4.88 -4.84
N ALA A 123 11.52 3.82 -5.60
CA ALA A 123 10.48 2.85 -5.94
C ALA A 123 9.96 2.14 -4.66
N PRO A 124 8.68 2.27 -4.30
CA PRO A 124 8.15 1.64 -3.08
C PRO A 124 7.84 0.15 -3.27
N VAL A 125 7.66 -0.29 -4.52
CA VAL A 125 7.40 -1.69 -4.91
C VAL A 125 8.15 -2.06 -6.19
N PRO A 126 8.48 -3.35 -6.42
CA PRO A 126 8.99 -3.80 -7.71
C PRO A 126 7.95 -3.57 -8.82
N GLY A 127 8.39 -3.13 -10.00
CA GLY A 127 7.44 -2.80 -11.07
C GLY A 127 8.06 -2.24 -12.33
N ILE A 128 7.20 -1.99 -13.32
CA ILE A 128 7.53 -1.25 -14.54
C ILE A 128 7.04 0.19 -14.37
N TYR A 129 7.98 1.13 -14.41
CA TYR A 129 7.73 2.55 -14.24
C TYR A 129 7.99 3.29 -15.55
N TYR A 130 7.26 4.38 -15.77
CA TYR A 130 7.52 5.33 -16.85
C TYR A 130 7.99 6.65 -16.25
N PHE A 131 9.09 7.19 -16.76
CA PHE A 131 9.61 8.50 -16.38
C PHE A 131 9.73 9.39 -17.60
N THR A 132 9.40 10.67 -17.42
CA THR A 132 9.56 11.70 -18.44
C THR A 132 9.99 13.00 -17.79
N PHE A 133 10.81 13.76 -18.51
CA PHE A 133 11.25 15.07 -18.09
C PHE A 133 11.33 16.00 -19.28
N PHE A 134 11.06 17.28 -19.02
CA PHE A 134 11.16 18.36 -19.99
C PHE A 134 11.92 19.53 -19.37
N TYR A 135 12.56 20.33 -20.22
CA TYR A 135 13.24 21.56 -19.84
C TYR A 135 12.92 22.68 -20.81
N HIS A 136 13.09 23.89 -20.30
CA HIS A 136 13.29 25.09 -21.11
C HIS A 136 14.65 25.67 -20.77
N ALA A 137 15.36 26.22 -21.76
CA ALA A 137 16.66 26.82 -21.53
C ALA A 137 16.96 27.92 -22.54
N VAL A 138 17.62 28.99 -22.09
CA VAL A 138 18.13 30.02 -23.01
C VAL A 138 19.32 29.48 -23.83
N GLY A 139 19.37 29.84 -25.12
CA GLY A 139 20.36 29.27 -26.06
C GLY A 139 21.81 29.67 -25.81
N SER A 140 22.06 30.65 -24.93
CA SER A 140 23.41 31.16 -24.64
C SER A 140 24.31 30.22 -23.81
N GLN A 141 23.77 29.08 -23.38
CA GLN A 141 24.42 28.07 -22.56
C GLN A 141 23.98 26.66 -22.99
N ILE A 142 24.79 25.65 -22.68
CA ILE A 142 24.48 24.25 -23.02
C ILE A 142 23.42 23.66 -22.07
N VAL A 143 22.64 22.70 -22.55
CA VAL A 143 21.81 21.85 -21.70
C VAL A 143 22.37 20.44 -21.69
N ASN A 144 22.46 19.85 -20.51
CA ASN A 144 22.80 18.44 -20.34
C ASN A 144 22.01 17.92 -19.14
N LEU A 145 20.89 17.26 -19.41
CA LEU A 145 20.05 16.61 -18.42
C LEU A 145 20.08 15.10 -18.61
N VAL A 146 20.41 14.39 -17.55
CA VAL A 146 20.50 12.93 -17.57
C VAL A 146 19.55 12.38 -16.53
N LEU A 147 18.71 11.42 -16.94
CA LEU A 147 17.95 10.57 -16.02
C LEU A 147 18.88 9.49 -15.48
N TRP A 148 19.02 9.41 -14.17
CA TRP A 148 19.81 8.39 -13.50
C TRP A 148 18.91 7.38 -12.82
N LYS A 149 19.30 6.09 -12.91
CA LYS A 149 18.81 5.03 -12.04
C LYS A 149 19.97 4.61 -11.13
N ASN A 150 19.85 4.81 -9.83
CA ASN A 150 20.92 4.59 -8.85
C ASN A 150 22.20 5.34 -9.28
N ASN A 151 23.20 4.63 -9.81
CA ASN A 151 24.48 5.18 -10.26
C ASN A 151 24.72 4.95 -11.77
N GLU A 152 23.65 4.73 -12.53
CA GLU A 152 23.70 4.47 -13.97
C GLU A 152 22.89 5.51 -14.75
N GLN A 153 23.46 5.97 -15.86
CA GLN A 153 22.77 6.88 -16.78
C GLN A 153 21.79 6.09 -17.65
N VAL A 154 20.55 6.58 -17.75
CA VAL A 154 19.48 5.90 -18.50
C VAL A 154 19.26 6.57 -19.86
N VAL A 155 18.84 7.84 -19.84
CA VAL A 155 18.59 8.65 -21.03
C VAL A 155 19.02 10.07 -20.80
N THR A 156 19.43 10.74 -21.88
CA THR A 156 19.94 12.12 -21.85
C THR A 156 19.10 12.99 -22.77
N ALA A 157 18.85 14.23 -22.35
CA ALA A 157 18.45 15.30 -23.23
C ALA A 157 19.57 16.35 -23.23
N TYR A 158 19.96 16.79 -24.43
CA TYR A 158 21.13 17.64 -24.62
C TYR A 158 20.80 18.74 -25.62
N ASP A 159 21.34 19.92 -25.37
CA ASP A 159 21.25 21.04 -26.30
C ASP A 159 22.58 21.80 -26.37
N HIS A 160 22.87 22.32 -27.55
CA HIS A 160 24.09 23.07 -27.82
C HIS A 160 23.86 24.56 -27.65
N LYS A 161 24.88 25.25 -27.17
CA LYS A 161 24.90 26.70 -27.17
C LYS A 161 24.78 27.23 -28.60
N THR A 162 23.86 28.17 -28.81
CA THR A 162 23.59 28.81 -30.09
C THR A 162 23.31 30.31 -29.88
N SER A 163 23.54 31.10 -30.93
CA SER A 163 23.16 32.51 -30.99
C SER A 163 22.12 32.78 -32.09
N ALA A 164 21.62 31.72 -32.72
CA ALA A 164 20.65 31.82 -33.81
C ALA A 164 19.21 32.06 -33.29
N ASP A 165 18.91 31.56 -32.09
CA ASP A 165 17.65 31.69 -31.37
C ASP A 165 17.88 32.01 -29.88
N GLY A 166 16.80 32.36 -29.20
CA GLY A 166 16.85 32.84 -27.82
C GLY A 166 16.72 31.73 -26.77
N ALA A 167 15.98 30.66 -27.07
CA ALA A 167 15.69 29.58 -26.13
C ALA A 167 15.05 28.37 -26.80
N ASP A 168 15.26 27.21 -26.17
CA ASP A 168 14.77 25.91 -26.62
C ASP A 168 13.96 25.21 -25.54
N ASN A 169 13.09 24.31 -25.98
CA ASN A 169 12.47 23.31 -25.12
C ASN A 169 12.89 21.92 -25.59
N GLY A 170 13.14 21.03 -24.64
CA GLY A 170 13.50 19.65 -24.94
C GLY A 170 13.10 18.72 -23.81
N GLY A 171 13.28 17.42 -24.03
CA GLY A 171 12.93 16.41 -23.06
C GLY A 171 13.26 15.00 -23.53
N ASN A 172 13.16 14.04 -22.63
CA ASN A 172 13.29 12.62 -22.94
C ASN A 172 12.43 11.79 -21.97
N ALA A 173 12.33 10.49 -22.23
CA ALA A 173 11.54 9.57 -21.42
C ALA A 173 12.12 8.15 -21.48
N ALA A 174 11.82 7.35 -20.45
CA ALA A 174 12.20 5.94 -20.41
C ALA A 174 11.20 5.10 -19.61
N PHE A 175 11.01 3.85 -20.04
CA PHE A 175 10.43 2.80 -19.20
C PHE A 175 11.53 2.07 -18.45
N LEU A 176 11.36 1.88 -17.15
CA LEU A 176 12.33 1.22 -16.28
C LEU A 176 11.68 0.11 -15.48
N GLN A 177 12.32 -1.05 -15.44
CA GLN A 177 12.06 -2.04 -14.42
C GLN A 177 12.85 -1.68 -13.16
N LEU A 178 12.14 -1.47 -12.06
CA LEU A 178 12.70 -1.09 -10.78
C LEU A 178 12.44 -2.18 -9.73
N GLN A 179 13.39 -2.35 -8.82
CA GLN A 179 13.20 -3.07 -7.56
C GLN A 179 12.77 -2.09 -6.47
N GLN A 180 12.21 -2.62 -5.38
CA GLN A 180 11.93 -1.78 -4.21
C GLN A 180 13.23 -1.12 -3.71
N GLY A 181 13.18 0.20 -3.52
CA GLY A 181 14.31 1.02 -3.07
C GLY A 181 15.20 1.55 -4.19
N ASP A 182 15.05 1.11 -5.45
CA ASP A 182 15.75 1.72 -6.58
C ASP A 182 15.43 3.22 -6.66
N GLN A 183 16.45 4.04 -6.86
CA GLN A 183 16.35 5.49 -6.91
C GLN A 183 16.41 5.99 -8.35
N VAL A 184 15.53 6.92 -8.69
CA VAL A 184 15.51 7.59 -10.00
C VAL A 184 15.49 9.10 -9.80
N TYR A 185 16.42 9.81 -10.45
CA TYR A 185 16.60 11.24 -10.26
C TYR A 185 17.26 11.89 -11.47
N MET A 186 17.12 13.21 -11.59
CA MET A 186 17.73 13.98 -12.67
C MET A 186 19.05 14.59 -12.21
N ARG A 187 20.10 14.44 -13.03
CA ARG A 187 21.34 15.21 -12.88
C ARG A 187 21.54 16.15 -14.06
N MET A 188 21.89 17.38 -13.73
CA MET A 188 22.40 18.37 -14.67
C MET A 188 23.92 18.25 -14.76
N GLY A 189 24.46 18.23 -15.97
CA GLY A 189 25.90 18.23 -16.23
C GLY A 189 26.61 19.48 -15.68
N ALA A 190 27.94 19.42 -15.57
CA ALA A 190 28.71 20.62 -15.26
C ALA A 190 28.61 21.63 -16.40
N ASN A 191 28.60 22.91 -16.06
CA ASN A 191 28.53 24.05 -16.99
C ASN A 191 27.26 24.09 -17.87
N SER A 192 26.20 23.35 -17.50
CA SER A 192 24.88 23.45 -18.14
C SER A 192 23.86 24.11 -17.23
N HIS A 193 22.75 24.57 -17.81
CA HIS A 193 21.66 25.21 -17.08
C HIS A 193 20.28 24.75 -17.57
N VAL A 194 19.27 25.10 -16.78
CA VAL A 194 17.85 25.04 -17.18
C VAL A 194 17.10 26.21 -16.56
N TRP A 195 16.01 26.63 -17.20
CA TRP A 195 15.14 27.67 -16.66
C TRP A 195 14.25 27.11 -15.55
N GLN A 196 14.19 27.77 -14.39
CA GLN A 196 13.40 27.27 -13.26
C GLN A 196 11.98 27.84 -13.17
N ASN A 197 11.73 28.97 -13.81
CA ASN A 197 10.48 29.71 -13.68
C ASN A 197 9.40 29.18 -14.67
N ALA A 198 8.17 29.63 -14.48
CA ALA A 198 7.01 29.36 -15.32
C ALA A 198 6.65 27.87 -15.49
N ARG A 199 7.11 27.02 -14.56
CA ARG A 199 6.85 25.57 -14.55
C ARG A 199 7.30 24.84 -15.82
N THR A 200 8.36 25.34 -16.44
CA THR A 200 8.85 24.88 -17.74
C THR A 200 9.77 23.66 -17.64
N THR A 201 10.49 23.53 -16.52
CA THR A 201 11.33 22.37 -16.23
C THR A 201 10.59 21.40 -15.31
N THR A 202 10.32 20.20 -15.81
CA THR A 202 9.43 19.22 -15.17
C THR A 202 10.07 17.84 -15.10
N PHE A 203 9.67 17.08 -14.08
CA PHE A 203 10.03 15.67 -13.92
C PHE A 203 8.81 14.93 -13.38
N SER A 204 8.42 13.87 -14.08
CA SER A 204 7.23 13.08 -13.76
C SER A 204 7.53 11.60 -13.87
N GLY A 205 6.80 10.79 -13.12
CA GLY A 205 6.84 9.34 -13.26
C GLY A 205 5.61 8.65 -12.69
N VAL A 206 5.36 7.43 -13.17
CA VAL A 206 4.20 6.63 -12.82
C VAL A 206 4.53 5.14 -12.80
N LEU A 207 3.99 4.39 -11.85
CA LEU A 207 3.97 2.93 -11.89
C LEU A 207 2.90 2.47 -12.90
N LEU A 208 3.32 1.74 -13.94
CA LEU A 208 2.38 1.14 -14.88
C LEU A 208 1.79 -0.16 -14.34
N ARG A 209 2.65 -1.01 -13.76
CA ARG A 209 2.23 -2.26 -13.12
C ARG A 209 3.27 -2.76 -12.12
N PRO A 210 2.83 -3.28 -10.96
CA PRO A 210 3.70 -4.06 -10.08
C PRO A 210 4.26 -5.31 -10.76
N LEU A 211 5.34 -5.87 -10.20
CA LEU A 211 5.92 -7.17 -10.54
C LEU A 211 5.76 -8.18 -9.39
#